data_AF-A0A662DVK7-F1
#
_entry.id   AF-A0A662DVK7-F1
#
_cell.length_a   1.000
_cell.length_b   1.000
_cell.length_c   1.000
_cell.angle_alpha   90.00
_cell.angle_beta   90.00
_cell.angle_gamma   90.00
#
_symmetry.space_group_name_H-M   'P 1'
#
loop_
_entity.id
_entity.type
_entity.pdbx_description
1 polymer ?
#
loop_
_entity_poly.entity_id
_entity_poly.type
_entity_poly.pdbx_seq_one_letter_code
_entity_poly.pdbx_strand_id
1 'polypeptide(L)'
;MKTIGIAATVVLLIVGTTLASPPDSHGSEAGDPIRILIKPLPEGVSRVFLTSTTDGRRQFELVHIDGSVEQLSSEAFAQRLYKGQAGKPRFYRLLNITSPIGIAWVLLGLIGQVLFTGRMVLQWLTSEKARRSIIPVGFWWMSLAGASMLLIYFIWRRDIVGILGQTTGWLIYVRNLWLIYRNSSDELQRVAP
;
A
#
# COMPACT_ATOMS: atom_id res chain seq x y z
N MET A 1 -40.38 20.10 -0.22
CA MET A 1 -40.12 20.15 1.24
C MET A 1 -40.03 18.73 1.77
N LYS A 2 -39.11 18.51 2.72
CA LYS A 2 -38.84 17.29 3.52
C LYS A 2 -37.80 16.30 2.98
N THR A 3 -36.55 16.73 3.18
CA THR A 3 -35.37 15.99 3.62
C THR A 3 -35.63 15.07 4.82
N ILE A 4 -35.24 13.80 4.72
CA ILE A 4 -34.82 12.85 5.77
C ILE A 4 -33.91 11.85 5.02
N GLY A 5 -32.69 11.49 5.37
CA GLY A 5 -31.90 11.71 6.57
C GLY A 5 -31.03 10.46 6.80
N ILE A 6 -29.72 10.68 6.92
CA ILE A 6 -28.78 9.96 7.81
C ILE A 6 -28.01 8.75 7.24
N ALA A 7 -26.70 8.79 7.54
CA ALA A 7 -25.70 7.72 7.67
C ALA A 7 -24.91 7.27 6.43
N ALA A 8 -23.77 7.93 6.20
CA ALA A 8 -22.56 7.27 5.72
C ALA A 8 -21.29 7.98 6.23
N THR A 9 -21.23 8.25 7.53
CA THR A 9 -19.97 8.62 8.19
C THR A 9 -19.26 7.32 8.55
N VAL A 10 -18.44 6.81 7.63
CA VAL A 10 -17.57 5.67 7.91
C VAL A 10 -16.24 6.20 8.47
N VAL A 11 -16.21 6.34 9.80
CA VAL A 11 -14.94 6.37 10.55
C VAL A 11 -14.48 4.92 10.65
N LEU A 12 -13.39 4.56 9.97
CA LEU A 12 -12.71 3.29 10.18
C LEU A 12 -11.32 3.57 10.74
N LEU A 13 -11.27 3.55 12.08
CA LEU A 13 -10.05 3.53 12.87
C LEU A 13 -9.35 2.16 12.70
N ILE A 14 -8.09 2.25 12.31
CA ILE A 14 -7.11 1.17 12.26
C ILE A 14 -6.85 0.67 13.68
N VAL A 15 -7.03 -0.63 13.96
CA VAL A 15 -6.08 -1.44 14.76
C VAL A 15 -6.24 -2.91 14.36
N GLY A 16 -5.30 -3.44 13.58
CA GLY A 16 -5.10 -4.88 13.43
C GLY A 16 -4.37 -5.43 14.64
N THR A 17 -5.12 -5.96 15.59
CA THR A 17 -4.64 -6.79 16.69
C THR A 17 -5.24 -8.19 16.55
N THR A 18 -4.50 -9.19 17.04
CA THR A 18 -4.87 -10.60 17.27
C THR A 18 -4.53 -11.64 16.19
N LEU A 19 -3.23 -11.92 16.03
CA LEU A 19 -2.76 -13.31 16.02
C LEU A 19 -1.49 -13.40 16.87
N ALA A 20 -1.70 -13.42 18.18
CA ALA A 20 -0.71 -13.87 19.15
C ALA A 20 -1.49 -14.52 20.29
N SER A 21 -1.59 -15.85 20.27
CA SER A 21 -1.93 -16.59 21.47
C SER A 21 -0.72 -16.57 22.42
N PRO A 22 -0.94 -16.45 23.74
CA PRO A 22 0.10 -16.15 24.72
C PRO A 22 0.85 -17.42 25.15
N PRO A 23 2.06 -17.32 25.73
CA PRO A 23 2.48 -18.26 26.76
C PRO A 23 2.14 -17.67 28.13
N ASP A 24 1.34 -18.44 28.89
CA ASP A 24 1.10 -18.22 30.31
C ASP A 24 2.40 -18.36 31.13
N SER A 25 2.65 -17.44 32.07
CA SER A 25 2.98 -17.79 33.47
C SER A 25 3.40 -16.56 34.30
N HIS A 26 2.56 -16.24 35.29
CA HIS A 26 2.85 -15.74 36.65
C HIS A 26 3.99 -14.76 36.93
N GLY A 27 3.65 -13.64 37.59
CA GLY A 27 4.53 -12.94 38.55
C GLY A 27 4.48 -11.42 38.45
N SER A 28 3.77 -10.77 39.38
CA SER A 28 3.79 -9.32 39.55
C SER A 28 5.11 -8.86 40.19
N GLU A 29 6.15 -8.51 39.43
CA GLU A 29 7.29 -7.70 39.90
C GLU A 29 7.90 -6.86 38.75
N ALA A 30 8.22 -5.60 39.03
CA ALA A 30 9.04 -4.64 38.26
C ALA A 30 9.05 -4.72 36.71
N GLY A 31 8.27 -3.84 36.07
CA GLY A 31 8.56 -3.35 34.71
C GLY A 31 8.20 -4.29 33.56
N ASP A 32 6.91 -4.40 33.28
CA ASP A 32 6.38 -5.15 32.13
C ASP A 32 7.10 -4.73 30.82
N PRO A 33 7.76 -5.65 30.09
CA PRO A 33 8.57 -5.29 28.93
C PRO A 33 7.69 -4.74 27.80
N ILE A 34 7.83 -3.45 27.50
CA ILE A 34 7.06 -2.80 26.44
C ILE A 34 7.71 -3.15 25.09
N ARG A 35 7.00 -3.90 24.26
CA ARG A 35 7.45 -4.19 22.89
C ARG A 35 7.39 -2.92 22.04
N ILE A 36 8.51 -2.52 21.45
CA ILE A 36 8.55 -1.35 20.55
C ILE A 36 8.59 -1.82 19.09
N LEU A 37 7.60 -1.37 18.31
CA LEU A 37 7.53 -1.63 16.87
C LEU A 37 8.35 -0.58 16.09
N ILE A 38 9.67 -0.73 16.09
CA ILE A 38 10.56 0.14 15.31
C ILE A 38 10.83 -0.50 13.95
N LYS A 39 10.55 0.23 12.86
CA LYS A 39 10.96 -0.14 11.50
C LYS A 39 11.76 1.02 10.88
N PRO A 40 12.94 0.78 10.29
CA PRO A 40 13.60 -0.51 10.11
C PRO A 40 14.31 -1.01 11.38
N LEU A 41 14.32 -2.33 11.61
CA LEU A 41 15.10 -2.95 12.68
C LEU A 41 16.61 -2.95 12.32
N PRO A 42 17.51 -2.93 13.31
CA PRO A 42 18.92 -3.21 13.09
C PRO A 42 19.12 -4.58 12.43
N GLU A 43 20.18 -4.73 11.65
CA GLU A 43 20.51 -6.00 11.00
C GLU A 43 20.69 -7.12 12.03
N GLY A 44 20.11 -8.30 11.75
CA GLY A 44 20.13 -9.46 12.64
C GLY A 44 19.06 -9.48 13.74
N VAL A 45 18.29 -8.39 13.92
CA VAL A 45 17.33 -8.25 15.03
C VAL A 45 15.90 -8.54 14.57
N SER A 46 15.19 -9.38 15.33
CA SER A 46 13.78 -9.76 15.10
C SER A 46 12.79 -8.89 15.87
N ARG A 47 13.11 -8.54 17.12
CA ARG A 47 12.25 -7.81 18.06
C ARG A 47 13.08 -6.91 18.97
N VAL A 48 12.50 -5.78 19.35
CA VAL A 48 13.07 -4.83 20.31
C VAL A 48 12.10 -4.66 21.47
N PHE A 49 12.58 -4.86 22.69
CA PHE A 49 11.82 -4.62 23.92
C PHE A 49 12.45 -3.47 24.69
N LEU A 50 11.62 -2.68 25.35
CA LEU A 50 12.07 -1.72 26.35
C LEU A 50 11.85 -2.36 27.71
N THR A 51 12.95 -2.70 28.37
CA THR A 51 12.92 -3.20 29.74
C THR A 51 13.35 -2.09 30.70
N SER A 52 12.79 -2.10 31.90
CA SER A 52 13.27 -1.24 32.98
C SER A 52 14.24 -2.06 33.83
N THR A 53 15.52 -1.71 33.80
CA THR A 53 16.53 -2.33 34.65
C THR A 53 16.20 -2.06 36.12
N THR A 54 16.58 -2.97 37.02
CA THR A 54 16.39 -2.92 38.48
C THR A 54 16.85 -1.60 39.13
N ASP A 55 17.70 -0.85 38.43
CA ASP A 55 18.29 0.44 38.79
C ASP A 55 17.48 1.66 38.28
N GLY A 56 16.26 1.45 37.76
CA GLY A 56 15.37 2.50 37.23
C GLY A 56 15.75 3.06 35.85
N ARG A 57 16.83 2.56 35.24
CA ARG A 57 17.28 2.95 33.89
C ARG A 57 16.55 2.13 32.83
N ARG A 58 16.06 2.78 31.77
CA ARG A 58 15.41 2.12 30.62
C ARG A 58 16.49 1.62 29.66
N GLN A 59 16.44 0.33 29.31
CA GLN A 59 17.35 -0.29 28.36
C GLN A 59 16.58 -0.96 27.22
N PHE A 60 17.20 -1.06 26.05
CA PHE A 60 16.63 -1.73 24.89
C PHE A 60 17.19 -3.15 24.81
N GLU A 61 16.33 -4.15 24.82
CA GLU A 61 16.70 -5.54 24.58
C GLU A 61 16.44 -5.88 23.11
N LEU A 62 17.49 -6.20 22.38
CA LEU A 62 17.42 -6.70 21.01
C LEU A 62 17.41 -8.22 21.04
N VAL A 63 16.34 -8.81 20.50
CA VAL A 63 16.26 -10.25 20.29
C VAL A 63 16.69 -10.54 18.86
N HIS A 64 17.87 -11.15 18.72
CA HIS A 64 18.43 -11.55 17.44
C HIS A 64 17.68 -12.76 16.85
N ILE A 65 17.85 -12.99 15.55
CA ILE A 65 17.22 -14.11 14.83
C ILE A 65 17.73 -15.47 15.34
N ASP A 66 18.95 -15.51 15.88
CA ASP A 66 19.56 -16.68 16.52
C ASP A 66 19.06 -16.93 17.96
N GLY A 67 18.18 -16.07 18.48
CA GLY A 67 17.63 -16.16 19.84
C GLY A 67 18.50 -15.49 20.91
N SER A 68 19.66 -14.91 20.58
CA SER A 68 20.47 -14.16 21.53
C SER A 68 19.80 -12.83 21.92
N VAL A 69 19.97 -12.43 23.19
CA VAL A 69 19.42 -11.18 23.73
C VAL A 69 20.56 -10.23 24.05
N GLU A 70 20.59 -9.08 23.37
CA GLU A 70 21.59 -8.04 23.58
C GLU A 70 20.91 -6.83 24.26
N GLN A 71 21.38 -6.45 25.45
CA GLN A 71 20.90 -5.26 26.16
C GLN A 71 21.76 -4.05 25.77
N LEU A 72 21.13 -2.99 25.26
CA LEU A 72 21.80 -1.74 24.89
C LEU A 72 21.21 -0.54 25.63
N SER A 73 22.09 0.43 25.91
CA SER A 73 21.68 1.76 26.34
C SER A 73 20.95 2.49 25.20
N SER A 74 20.20 3.54 25.56
CA SER A 74 19.51 4.43 24.63
C SER A 74 20.43 5.00 23.55
N GLU A 75 21.64 5.43 23.92
CA GLU A 75 22.59 6.04 22.99
C GLU A 75 23.23 5.00 22.07
N ALA A 76 23.59 3.82 22.62
CA ALA A 76 24.19 2.74 21.86
C ALA A 76 23.22 2.17 20.81
N PHE A 77 21.95 2.02 21.18
CA PHE A 77 20.89 1.63 20.26
C PHE A 77 20.70 2.67 19.13
N ALA A 78 20.63 3.95 19.47
CA ALA A 78 20.50 5.03 18.50
C ALA A 78 21.68 5.05 17.52
N GLN A 79 22.92 4.93 18.02
CA GLN A 79 24.11 4.94 17.17
C GLN A 79 24.13 3.75 16.19
N ARG A 80 23.65 2.57 16.62
CA ARG A 80 23.54 1.38 15.76
C ARG A 80 22.48 1.54 14.67
N LEU A 81 21.34 2.15 14.99
CA LEU A 81 20.33 2.52 14.00
C LEU A 81 20.88 3.52 12.97
N TYR A 82 21.58 4.57 13.42
CA TYR A 82 22.17 5.56 12.52
C TYR A 82 23.23 4.97 11.58
N LYS A 83 24.16 4.15 12.12
CA LYS A 83 25.21 3.51 11.31
C LYS A 83 24.63 2.51 10.30
N GLY A 84 23.64 1.70 10.69
CA GLY A 84 22.97 0.75 9.80
C GLY A 84 22.19 1.40 8.66
N GLN A 85 21.73 2.65 8.83
CA GLN A 85 21.06 3.40 7.76
C GLN A 85 22.01 4.18 6.84
N ALA A 86 23.21 4.53 7.32
CA ALA A 86 24.15 5.38 6.59
C ALA A 86 24.77 4.71 5.34
N GLY A 87 24.92 3.39 5.34
CA GLY A 87 25.56 2.62 4.26
C GLY A 87 24.68 2.32 3.03
N LYS A 88 23.38 2.62 3.07
CA LYS A 88 22.46 2.32 1.94
C LYS A 88 22.54 3.41 0.85
N PRO A 89 22.67 3.06 -0.45
CA PRO A 89 22.71 4.03 -1.54
C PRO A 89 21.44 4.89 -1.53
N ARG A 90 21.56 6.18 -1.90
CA ARG A 90 20.49 7.19 -1.73
C ARG A 90 19.14 6.77 -2.34
N PHE A 91 19.17 6.06 -3.47
CA PHE A 91 17.95 5.56 -4.14
C PHE A 91 17.16 4.52 -3.33
N TYR A 92 17.85 3.64 -2.57
CA TYR A 92 17.19 2.65 -1.71
C TYR A 92 16.51 3.32 -0.50
N ARG A 93 17.07 4.43 -0.01
CA ARG A 93 16.45 5.28 1.02
C ARG A 93 15.23 6.04 0.50
N LEU A 94 15.32 6.64 -0.69
CA LEU A 94 14.24 7.43 -1.27
C LEU A 94 13.02 6.56 -1.63
N LEU A 95 13.26 5.35 -2.15
CA LEU A 95 12.18 4.45 -2.55
C LEU A 95 11.74 3.48 -1.44
N ASN A 96 12.45 3.42 -0.31
CA ASN A 96 12.21 2.45 0.77
C ASN A 96 12.06 1.00 0.26
N ILE A 97 12.85 0.61 -0.74
CA ILE A 97 12.80 -0.71 -1.38
C ILE A 97 14.09 -1.44 -1.03
N THR A 98 14.00 -2.53 -0.29
CA THR A 98 15.16 -3.31 0.19
C THR A 98 15.54 -4.46 -0.76
N SER A 99 14.95 -4.59 -1.96
CA SER A 99 15.19 -5.72 -2.88
C SER A 99 14.93 -5.38 -4.37
N PRO A 100 15.72 -5.90 -5.33
CA PRO A 100 15.50 -5.74 -6.77
C PRO A 100 14.09 -6.10 -7.24
N ILE A 101 13.46 -7.10 -6.60
CA ILE A 101 12.08 -7.49 -6.90
C ILE A 101 11.11 -6.34 -6.59
N GLY A 102 11.36 -5.56 -5.53
CA GLY A 102 10.55 -4.42 -5.14
C GLY A 102 10.64 -3.26 -6.13
N ILE A 103 11.78 -3.12 -6.83
CA ILE A 103 11.93 -2.12 -7.88
C ILE A 103 11.03 -2.46 -9.06
N ALA A 104 10.98 -3.74 -9.47
CA ALA A 104 10.08 -4.19 -10.53
C ALA A 104 8.60 -3.94 -10.16
N TRP A 105 8.20 -4.19 -8.91
CA TRP A 105 6.85 -3.89 -8.43
C TRP A 105 6.52 -2.40 -8.46
N VAL A 106 7.48 -1.54 -8.08
CA VAL A 106 7.27 -0.08 -8.13
C VAL A 106 7.20 0.43 -9.57
N LEU A 107 8.04 -0.09 -10.47
CA LEU A 107 7.94 0.24 -11.89
C LEU A 107 6.60 -0.18 -12.50
N LEU A 108 6.08 -1.35 -12.13
CA LEU A 108 4.73 -1.78 -12.53
C LEU A 108 3.67 -0.77 -12.08
N GLY A 109 3.71 -0.35 -10.81
CA GLY A 109 2.82 0.67 -10.28
C GLY A 109 2.94 2.01 -11.00
N LEU A 110 4.16 2.45 -11.32
CA LEU A 110 4.42 3.70 -12.03
C LEU A 110 3.90 3.65 -13.48
N ILE A 111 4.10 2.56 -14.21
CA ILE A 111 3.56 2.41 -15.57
C ILE A 111 2.03 2.41 -15.52
N GLY A 112 1.44 1.70 -14.54
CA GLY A 112 0.00 1.73 -14.30
C GLY A 112 -0.52 3.15 -14.05
N GLN A 113 0.20 3.94 -13.24
CA GLN A 113 -0.12 5.34 -12.97
C GLN A 113 -0.01 6.22 -14.24
N VAL A 114 1.01 6.01 -15.08
CA VAL A 114 1.18 6.74 -16.34
C VAL A 114 0.02 6.46 -17.29
N LEU A 115 -0.42 5.21 -17.43
CA LEU A 115 -1.62 4.88 -18.23
C LEU A 115 -2.88 5.54 -17.66
N PHE A 116 -3.04 5.50 -16.34
CA PHE A 116 -4.22 6.06 -15.66
C PHE A 116 -4.28 7.59 -15.73
N THR A 117 -3.15 8.29 -15.77
CA THR A 117 -3.08 9.73 -16.02
C THR A 117 -3.19 10.03 -17.51
N GLY A 118 -2.51 9.24 -18.35
CA GLY A 118 -2.47 9.40 -19.80
C GLY A 118 -3.85 9.33 -20.45
N ARG A 119 -4.81 8.60 -19.87
CA ARG A 119 -6.19 8.59 -20.36
C ARG A 119 -6.84 9.98 -20.34
N MET A 120 -6.50 10.82 -19.35
CA MET A 120 -7.04 12.19 -19.26
C MET A 120 -6.43 13.06 -20.34
N VAL A 121 -5.14 12.88 -20.62
CA VAL A 121 -4.47 13.54 -21.75
C VAL A 121 -5.10 13.10 -23.08
N LEU A 122 -5.33 11.80 -23.28
CA LEU A 122 -6.00 11.28 -24.48
C LEU A 122 -7.40 11.86 -24.63
N GLN A 123 -8.19 11.88 -23.56
CA GLN A 123 -9.54 12.44 -23.56
C GLN A 123 -9.53 13.94 -23.88
N TRP A 124 -8.62 14.70 -23.27
CA TRP A 124 -8.47 16.13 -23.51
C TRP A 124 -8.11 16.41 -24.96
N LEU A 125 -7.07 15.77 -25.50
CA LEU A 125 -6.64 15.93 -26.90
C LEU A 125 -7.75 15.57 -27.89
N THR A 126 -8.50 14.50 -27.61
CA THR A 126 -9.60 14.06 -28.47
C THR A 126 -10.78 15.04 -28.41
N SER A 127 -11.09 15.57 -27.23
CA SER A 127 -12.16 16.55 -27.04
C SER A 127 -11.84 17.90 -27.66
N GLU A 128 -10.58 18.34 -27.57
CA GLU A 128 -10.11 19.59 -28.18
C GLU A 128 -10.22 19.51 -29.71
N LYS A 129 -9.73 18.41 -30.30
CA LYS A 129 -9.84 18.17 -31.74
C LYS A 129 -11.30 18.14 -32.22
N ALA A 130 -12.21 17.64 -31.38
CA ALA A 130 -13.63 17.56 -31.70
C ALA A 130 -14.44 18.81 -31.33
N ARG A 131 -13.87 19.75 -30.56
CA ARG A 131 -14.55 20.90 -29.92
C ARG A 131 -15.81 20.52 -29.13
N ARG A 132 -15.81 19.32 -28.53
CA ARG A 132 -16.89 18.82 -27.68
C ARG A 132 -16.34 17.86 -26.64
N SER A 133 -16.99 17.78 -25.48
CA SER A 133 -16.61 16.82 -24.43
C SER A 133 -16.94 15.40 -24.87
N ILE A 134 -15.94 14.65 -25.33
CA ILE A 134 -16.08 13.27 -25.78
C ILE A 134 -15.11 12.36 -25.04
N ILE A 135 -15.57 11.13 -24.75
CA ILE A 135 -14.75 10.09 -24.13
C ILE A 135 -14.37 9.09 -25.23
N PRO A 136 -13.10 9.07 -25.70
CA PRO A 136 -12.68 8.14 -26.74
C PRO A 136 -12.65 6.69 -26.23
N VAL A 137 -12.81 5.70 -27.11
CA VAL A 137 -12.73 4.28 -26.73
C VAL A 137 -11.39 3.95 -26.06
N GLY A 138 -10.30 4.58 -26.51
CA GLY A 138 -8.98 4.46 -25.89
C GLY A 138 -8.93 4.86 -24.41
N PHE A 139 -9.82 5.77 -23.96
CA PHE A 139 -9.94 6.12 -22.53
C PHE A 139 -10.26 4.88 -21.69
N TRP A 140 -11.19 4.04 -22.16
CA TRP A 140 -11.61 2.84 -21.43
C TRP A 140 -10.53 1.77 -21.41
N TRP A 141 -9.83 1.57 -22.53
CA TRP A 141 -8.70 0.64 -22.60
C TRP A 141 -7.51 1.07 -21.72
N MET A 142 -7.12 2.35 -21.75
CA MET A 142 -6.07 2.87 -20.86
C MET A 142 -6.48 2.76 -19.39
N SER A 143 -7.75 3.00 -19.08
CA SER A 143 -8.29 2.85 -17.72
C SER A 143 -8.23 1.40 -17.26
N LEU A 144 -8.61 0.45 -18.11
CA LEU A 144 -8.59 -0.97 -17.80
C LEU A 144 -7.16 -1.48 -17.58
N ALA A 145 -6.23 -1.14 -18.48
CA ALA A 145 -4.84 -1.52 -18.36
C ALA A 145 -4.19 -0.91 -17.11
N GLY A 146 -4.36 0.40 -16.89
CA GLY A 146 -3.85 1.09 -15.71
C GLY A 146 -4.41 0.51 -14.40
N ALA A 147 -5.72 0.27 -14.34
CA ALA A 147 -6.36 -0.32 -13.17
C ALA A 147 -5.89 -1.75 -12.91
N SER A 148 -5.70 -2.58 -13.94
CA SER A 148 -5.12 -3.93 -13.78
C SER A 148 -3.71 -3.89 -13.18
N MET A 149 -2.84 -3.00 -13.68
CA MET A 149 -1.48 -2.86 -13.16
C MET A 149 -1.47 -2.36 -11.72
N LEU A 150 -2.30 -1.36 -11.41
CA LEU A 150 -2.43 -0.80 -10.06
C LEU A 150 -3.07 -1.82 -9.09
N LEU A 151 -4.04 -2.60 -9.54
CA LEU A 151 -4.65 -3.67 -8.74
C LEU A 151 -3.61 -4.72 -8.36
N ILE A 152 -2.82 -5.20 -9.32
CA ILE A 152 -1.70 -6.12 -9.08
C ILE A 152 -0.71 -5.50 -8.06
N TYR A 153 -0.36 -4.23 -8.23
CA TYR A 153 0.51 -3.50 -7.31
C TYR A 153 -0.06 -3.39 -5.89
N PHE A 154 -1.35 -3.06 -5.73
CA PHE A 154 -1.98 -2.93 -4.41
C PHE A 154 -2.20 -4.29 -3.71
N ILE A 155 -2.44 -5.36 -4.46
CA ILE A 155 -2.45 -6.73 -3.93
C ILE A 155 -1.07 -7.05 -3.35
N TRP A 156 0.00 -6.76 -4.09
CA TRP A 156 1.36 -6.94 -3.59
C TRP A 156 1.66 -6.06 -2.36
N ARG A 157 1.19 -4.81 -2.35
CA ARG A 157 1.32 -3.89 -1.20
C ARG A 157 0.46 -4.28 0.01
N ARG A 158 -0.49 -5.22 -0.17
CA ARG A 158 -1.55 -5.55 0.79
C ARG A 158 -2.34 -4.32 1.27
N ASP A 159 -2.67 -3.44 0.32
CA ASP A 159 -3.45 -2.23 0.56
C ASP A 159 -4.91 -2.45 0.16
N ILE A 160 -5.78 -2.68 1.16
CA ILE A 160 -7.20 -2.97 0.92
C ILE A 160 -7.94 -1.79 0.27
N VAL A 161 -7.57 -0.56 0.59
CA VAL A 161 -8.23 0.63 0.03
C VAL A 161 -7.90 0.75 -1.45
N GLY A 162 -6.65 0.53 -1.82
CA GLY A 162 -6.21 0.49 -3.21
C GLY A 162 -6.88 -0.63 -4.01
N ILE A 163 -6.97 -1.84 -3.43
CA ILE A 163 -7.61 -3.00 -4.08
C ILE A 163 -9.09 -2.73 -4.36
N LEU A 164 -9.83 -2.24 -3.36
CA LEU A 164 -11.26 -1.95 -3.52
C LEU A 164 -11.48 -0.87 -4.57
N GLY A 165 -10.73 0.23 -4.50
CA GLY A 165 -10.85 1.33 -5.46
C GLY A 165 -10.58 0.89 -6.90
N GLN A 166 -9.50 0.13 -7.13
CA GLN A 166 -9.16 -0.33 -8.47
C GLN A 166 -10.11 -1.41 -8.98
N THR A 167 -10.61 -2.30 -8.12
CA THR A 167 -11.59 -3.32 -8.52
C THR A 167 -12.91 -2.70 -8.97
N THR A 168 -13.43 -1.72 -8.22
CA THR A 168 -14.65 -1.01 -8.60
C THR A 168 -14.48 -0.29 -9.94
N GLY A 169 -13.37 0.43 -10.13
CA GLY A 169 -13.06 1.08 -11.41
C GLY A 169 -12.95 0.08 -12.56
N TRP A 170 -12.24 -1.02 -12.35
CA TRP A 170 -12.02 -2.07 -13.33
C TRP A 170 -13.34 -2.65 -13.86
N LEU A 171 -14.30 -2.96 -12.98
CA LEU A 171 -15.62 -3.48 -13.38
C LEU A 171 -16.40 -2.47 -14.25
N ILE A 172 -16.34 -1.18 -13.90
CA ILE A 172 -16.99 -0.12 -14.69
C ILE A 172 -16.36 -0.03 -16.07
N TYR A 173 -15.02 -0.12 -16.18
CA TYR A 173 -14.31 -0.02 -17.45
C TYR A 173 -14.63 -1.21 -18.37
N VAL A 174 -14.63 -2.44 -17.83
CA VAL A 174 -15.05 -3.64 -18.58
C VAL A 174 -16.48 -3.51 -19.06
N ARG A 175 -17.41 -3.15 -18.18
CA ARG A 175 -18.82 -2.98 -18.53
C ARG A 175 -19.02 -1.93 -19.61
N ASN A 176 -18.29 -0.82 -19.57
CA ASN A 176 -18.39 0.22 -20.60
C ASN A 176 -17.79 -0.23 -21.94
N LEU A 177 -16.67 -0.95 -21.94
CA LEU A 177 -16.14 -1.57 -23.17
C LEU A 177 -17.14 -2.56 -23.76
N TRP A 178 -17.71 -3.43 -22.93
CA TRP A 178 -18.72 -4.38 -23.37
C TRP A 178 -19.94 -3.71 -24.02
N LEU A 179 -20.46 -2.63 -23.42
CA LEU A 179 -21.56 -1.86 -24.00
C LEU A 179 -21.21 -1.23 -25.35
N ILE A 180 -19.99 -0.70 -25.49
CA ILE A 180 -19.53 -0.10 -26.75
C ILE A 180 -19.54 -1.15 -27.87
N TYR A 181 -18.93 -2.32 -27.64
CA TYR A 181 -18.84 -3.37 -28.67
C TYR A 181 -20.17 -4.05 -28.97
N ARG A 182 -21.04 -4.20 -27.95
CA ARG A 182 -22.40 -4.70 -28.15
C ARG A 182 -23.22 -3.77 -29.05
N ASN A 183 -23.24 -2.47 -28.76
CA ASN A 183 -24.02 -1.51 -29.55
C ASN A 183 -23.53 -1.42 -31.00
N SER A 184 -22.21 -1.51 -31.23
CA SER A 184 -21.67 -1.55 -32.59
C SER A 184 -22.11 -2.79 -33.37
N SER A 185 -22.29 -3.93 -32.69
CA SER A 185 -22.77 -5.17 -33.32
C SER A 185 -24.26 -5.08 -33.68
N ASP A 186 -25.07 -4.53 -32.78
CA ASP A 186 -26.51 -4.34 -32.99
C ASP A 186 -26.79 -3.34 -34.13
N GLU A 187 -25.98 -2.30 -34.28
CA GLU A 187 -26.11 -1.31 -35.36
C GLU A 187 -25.77 -1.90 -36.73
N LEU A 188 -24.72 -2.74 -36.82
CA LEU A 188 -24.36 -3.44 -38.05
C LEU A 188 -25.46 -4.43 -38.49
N GLN A 189 -26.13 -5.09 -37.55
CA GLN A 189 -27.25 -6.01 -37.85
C GLN A 189 -28.51 -5.29 -38.31
N ARG A 190 -28.75 -4.05 -37.89
CA ARG A 190 -29.90 -3.25 -38.34
C ARG A 190 -29.74 -2.67 -39.74
N VAL A 191 -28.50 -2.49 -40.19
CA VAL A 191 -28.16 -1.90 -41.50
C VAL A 191 -27.89 -2.97 -42.56
N ALA A 192 -27.63 -4.22 -42.16
CA ALA A 192 -27.49 -5.35 -43.07
C ALA A 192 -28.87 -5.78 -43.62
N PRO A 193 -29.07 -5.81 -44.96
CA PRO A 193 -30.34 -6.17 -45.60
C PRO A 193 -30.69 -7.66 -45.51
#